data_AF-A0A351KQY4-F1
#
_entry.id   AF-A0A351KQY4-F1
#
_cell.length_a   1.000
_cell.length_b   1.000
_cell.length_c   1.000
_cell.angle_alpha   90.00
_cell.angle_beta   90.00
_cell.angle_gamma   90.00
#
_symmetry.space_group_name_H-M   'P 1'
#
loop_
_entity.id
_entity.type
_entity.pdbx_description
1 polymer ?
#
loop_
_entity_poly.entity_id
_entity_poly.type
_entity_poly.pdbx_seq_one_letter_code
_entity_poly.pdbx_strand_id
1 'polypeptide(L)'
;MSDFFQNGIVTTLHDLDSRKAFDLEQEVARHAVHQPITLVLPCLISELEGAAIGRIIDTLATVSYVDHIIIGLDRADQSGYQRALRVFARLPQSHQVIWNDGPRIQQLLDTLRLEGLAPQERGKGQNLWICFGLLQARSPKGVVAIHDCDIINYSSRLLARLVYPLVHPATSYVFAKGYYARISENVLYGRVSRLFVTPLLRALKRSLPPSRYLDYLDSFRYPLAGECAMHVDVARRLHLTTDWGLEVGTLSEVFRDHSTRQICQIDIADTYDHKHQSLGKSSPDAGLNRMARDIAMSVLQGLAAQGQILDKGHIRTVVTAYQRIVLDLMDSYENDAAINGLMIDRSGELSAASVFAEALNEAGRRFVEEDCHRTLTPIWDEVMRSYPDILVRLANAVNEDEKEFGL
;
A
#
# COMPACT_ATOMS: atom_id res chain seq x y z
N MET A 1 12.40 5.13 -27.89
CA MET A 1 11.10 5.84 -27.97
C MET A 1 10.32 5.35 -26.77
N SER A 2 9.96 6.23 -25.83
CA SER A 2 9.11 5.86 -24.70
C SER A 2 7.70 5.53 -25.21
N ASP A 3 7.08 4.48 -24.68
CA ASP A 3 5.72 4.08 -25.01
C ASP A 3 4.72 4.70 -24.01
N PHE A 4 3.63 5.26 -24.53
CA PHE A 4 2.54 5.88 -23.76
C PHE A 4 1.23 5.10 -23.91
N PHE A 5 1.31 3.84 -24.36
CA PHE A 5 0.17 2.94 -24.52
C PHE A 5 -0.65 2.83 -23.23
N GLN A 6 -1.96 3.03 -23.39
CA GLN A 6 -2.96 2.83 -22.34
C GLN A 6 -3.51 1.41 -22.48
N ASN A 7 -3.34 0.61 -21.43
CA ASN A 7 -3.87 -0.75 -21.38
C ASN A 7 -4.85 -0.89 -20.21
N GLY A 8 -5.89 -1.70 -20.39
CA GLY A 8 -6.90 -1.96 -19.38
C GLY A 8 -7.89 -0.80 -19.20
N ILE A 9 -8.52 -0.76 -18.03
CA ILE A 9 -9.63 0.17 -17.72
C ILE A 9 -9.24 1.28 -16.74
N VAL A 10 -8.01 1.27 -16.23
CA VAL A 10 -7.42 2.28 -15.34
C VAL A 10 -6.45 3.15 -16.14
N THR A 11 -6.55 4.48 -16.01
CA THR A 11 -5.64 5.37 -16.74
C THR A 11 -4.21 5.23 -16.22
N THR A 12 -3.25 5.12 -17.13
CA THR A 12 -1.81 5.07 -16.83
C THR A 12 -1.18 6.43 -17.14
N LEU A 13 -0.57 7.07 -16.16
CA LEU A 13 0.14 8.34 -16.32
C LEU A 13 1.66 8.06 -16.35
N HIS A 14 2.23 8.01 -17.55
CA HIS A 14 3.63 7.68 -17.78
C HIS A 14 4.58 8.82 -17.35
N ASP A 15 5.83 8.49 -17.00
CA ASP A 15 6.92 9.47 -17.05
C ASP A 15 7.57 9.40 -18.44
N LEU A 16 7.48 10.50 -19.19
CA LEU A 16 8.08 10.61 -20.53
C LEU A 16 9.37 11.45 -20.50
N ASP A 17 9.91 11.72 -19.31
CA ASP A 17 11.14 12.48 -19.05
C ASP A 17 11.18 13.90 -19.68
N SER A 18 10.00 14.45 -19.98
CA SER A 18 9.87 15.75 -20.66
C SER A 18 9.72 16.93 -19.68
N ARG A 19 9.47 16.66 -18.40
CA ARG A 19 9.16 17.65 -17.37
C ARG A 19 10.14 17.54 -16.21
N LYS A 20 10.78 18.64 -15.83
CA LYS A 20 11.71 18.66 -14.69
C LYS A 20 10.96 18.57 -13.36
N ALA A 21 11.62 18.00 -12.35
CA ALA A 21 11.03 17.85 -11.01
C ALA A 21 10.59 19.19 -10.41
N PHE A 22 11.46 20.21 -10.49
CA PHE A 22 11.18 21.56 -9.99
C PHE A 22 9.91 22.18 -10.59
N ASP A 23 9.69 22.03 -11.91
CA ASP A 23 8.51 22.59 -12.59
C ASP A 23 7.22 21.86 -12.18
N LEU A 24 7.32 20.56 -11.87
CA LEU A 24 6.21 19.77 -11.34
C LEU A 24 5.89 20.20 -9.90
N GLU A 25 6.90 20.27 -9.04
CA GLU A 25 6.77 20.63 -7.63
C GLU A 25 6.21 22.04 -7.44
N GLN A 26 6.63 23.01 -8.26
CA GLN A 26 6.04 24.35 -8.24
C GLN A 26 4.56 24.35 -8.58
N GLU A 27 4.13 23.55 -9.56
CA GLU A 27 2.72 23.49 -9.93
C GLU A 27 1.89 22.78 -8.87
N VAL A 28 2.41 21.69 -8.30
CA VAL A 28 1.82 21.04 -7.12
C VAL A 28 1.66 22.04 -5.98
N ALA A 29 2.70 22.85 -5.69
CA ALA A 29 2.64 23.87 -4.64
C ALA A 29 1.56 24.93 -4.88
N ARG A 30 1.35 25.37 -6.14
CA ARG A 30 0.27 26.32 -6.47
C ARG A 30 -1.10 25.73 -6.18
N HIS A 31 -1.30 24.45 -6.48
CA HIS A 31 -2.59 23.78 -6.26
C HIS A 31 -2.81 23.33 -4.81
N ALA A 32 -1.73 23.02 -4.09
CA ALA A 32 -1.77 22.62 -2.68
C ALA A 32 -2.43 23.68 -1.77
N VAL A 33 -2.42 24.95 -2.17
CA VAL A 33 -3.13 26.04 -1.48
C VAL A 33 -4.63 25.79 -1.39
N HIS A 34 -5.23 25.15 -2.41
CA HIS A 34 -6.66 24.82 -2.44
C HIS A 34 -6.95 23.36 -2.12
N GLN A 35 -5.96 22.49 -2.30
CA GLN A 35 -6.01 21.06 -2.01
C GLN A 35 -4.84 20.70 -1.07
N PRO A 36 -4.95 20.96 0.25
CA PRO A 36 -3.87 20.68 1.19
C PRO A 36 -3.43 19.22 1.11
N ILE A 37 -2.12 18.98 1.19
CA ILE A 37 -1.54 17.64 1.07
C ILE A 37 -1.07 17.19 2.46
N THR A 38 -1.65 16.10 2.95
CA THR A 38 -1.14 15.37 4.12
C THR A 38 -0.34 14.14 3.67
N LEU A 39 0.86 13.94 4.22
CA LEU A 39 1.65 12.74 3.99
C LEU A 39 1.54 11.80 5.20
N VAL A 40 1.18 10.56 4.97
CA VAL A 40 1.14 9.50 5.99
C VAL A 40 2.33 8.56 5.79
N LEU A 41 3.06 8.33 6.87
CA LEU A 41 4.26 7.50 6.94
C LEU A 41 4.07 6.39 7.97
N PRO A 42 3.51 5.22 7.59
CA PRO A 42 3.50 4.06 8.48
C PRO A 42 4.93 3.54 8.64
N CYS A 43 5.43 3.50 9.87
CA CYS A 43 6.82 3.22 10.17
C CYS A 43 6.99 2.16 11.27
N LEU A 44 7.92 1.23 11.08
CA LEU A 44 8.44 0.37 12.14
C LEU A 44 9.63 1.05 12.82
N ILE A 45 9.79 0.89 14.13
CA ILE A 45 10.98 1.40 14.85
C ILE A 45 12.30 0.93 14.22
N SER A 46 12.33 -0.29 13.66
CA SER A 46 13.49 -0.87 12.99
C SER A 46 13.89 -0.15 11.69
N GLU A 47 12.97 0.61 11.09
CA GLU A 47 13.25 1.41 9.88
C GLU A 47 13.95 2.72 10.22
N LEU A 48 13.81 3.22 11.46
CA LEU A 48 14.56 4.39 11.94
C LEU A 48 16.07 4.14 12.05
N GLU A 49 16.48 2.87 12.00
CA GLU A 49 17.88 2.45 11.95
C GLU A 49 18.36 2.18 10.51
N GLY A 50 17.44 2.18 9.55
CA GLY A 50 17.71 1.89 8.15
C GLY A 50 18.37 3.06 7.42
N ALA A 51 18.99 2.75 6.26
CA ALA A 51 19.63 3.76 5.41
C ALA A 51 18.65 4.72 4.71
N ALA A 52 17.36 4.35 4.62
CA ALA A 52 16.34 5.11 3.91
C ALA A 52 15.89 6.37 4.66
N ILE A 53 15.63 6.26 5.96
CA ILE A 53 14.90 7.29 6.72
C ILE A 53 15.59 8.66 6.71
N GLY A 54 16.93 8.68 6.76
CA GLY A 54 17.69 9.92 6.70
C GLY A 54 17.44 10.68 5.41
N ARG A 55 17.53 9.98 4.26
CA ARG A 55 17.24 10.56 2.94
C ARG A 55 15.79 10.99 2.79
N ILE A 56 14.84 10.20 3.29
CA ILE A 56 13.42 10.57 3.27
C ILE A 56 13.20 11.91 3.99
N ILE A 57 13.72 12.06 5.20
CA ILE A 57 13.58 13.28 5.99
C ILE A 57 14.27 14.46 5.32
N ASP A 58 15.52 14.28 4.85
CA ASP A 58 16.26 15.35 4.17
C ASP A 58 15.56 15.81 2.89
N THR A 59 14.95 14.88 2.16
CA THR A 59 14.18 15.18 0.96
C THR A 59 12.88 15.90 1.31
N LEU A 60 12.11 15.38 2.26
CA LEU A 60 10.86 15.99 2.72
C LEU A 60 11.10 17.40 3.29
N ALA A 61 12.21 17.65 3.97
CA ALA A 61 12.53 18.98 4.47
C ALA A 61 12.66 20.06 3.37
N THR A 62 12.87 19.66 2.11
CA THR A 62 12.89 20.57 0.96
C THR A 62 11.52 20.77 0.30
N VAL A 63 10.53 19.94 0.64
CA VAL A 63 9.20 19.95 0.02
C VAL A 63 8.29 20.99 0.68
N SER A 64 7.93 22.04 -0.07
CA SER A 64 7.15 23.17 0.47
C SER A 64 5.63 23.03 0.39
N TYR A 65 5.12 22.00 -0.30
CA TYR A 65 3.68 21.84 -0.59
C TYR A 65 2.96 20.83 0.32
N VAL A 66 3.70 20.17 1.22
CA VAL A 66 3.10 19.28 2.22
C VAL A 66 2.68 20.13 3.41
N ASP A 67 1.38 20.10 3.70
CA ASP A 67 0.76 20.84 4.81
C ASP A 67 1.05 20.17 6.15
N HIS A 68 0.91 18.84 6.19
CA HIS A 68 1.06 18.06 7.42
C HIS A 68 1.64 16.67 7.16
N ILE A 69 2.39 16.14 8.12
CA ILE A 69 2.93 14.77 8.09
C ILE A 69 2.43 13.98 9.30
N ILE A 70 1.82 12.82 9.07
CA ILE A 70 1.40 11.89 10.12
C ILE A 70 2.30 10.67 10.07
N ILE A 71 3.03 10.42 11.15
CA ILE A 71 3.91 9.26 11.27
C ILE A 71 3.27 8.28 12.25
N GLY A 72 2.92 7.08 11.80
CA GLY A 72 2.43 6.03 12.69
C GLY A 72 3.56 5.07 13.05
N LEU A 73 4.01 5.09 14.30
CA LEU A 73 5.17 4.32 14.76
C LEU A 73 4.73 3.02 15.45
N ASP A 74 5.08 1.90 14.83
CA ASP A 74 4.85 0.55 15.32
C ASP A 74 6.11 -0.08 15.93
N ARG A 75 5.88 -1.01 16.86
CA ARG A 75 6.85 -1.84 17.58
C ARG A 75 7.87 -1.05 18.40
N ALA A 76 7.54 0.18 18.79
CA ALA A 76 8.39 1.01 19.62
C ALA A 76 8.03 0.85 21.11
N ASP A 77 9.04 0.78 21.96
CA ASP A 77 8.89 1.12 23.37
C ASP A 77 9.02 2.64 23.57
N GLN A 78 8.98 3.10 24.82
CA GLN A 78 9.10 4.53 25.14
C GLN A 78 10.40 5.14 24.60
N SER A 79 11.52 4.42 24.71
CA SER A 79 12.83 4.90 24.24
C SER A 79 12.87 5.01 22.71
N GLY A 80 12.25 4.04 22.02
CA GLY A 80 12.05 4.04 20.58
C GLY A 80 11.17 5.19 20.13
N TYR A 81 10.10 5.49 20.86
CA TYR A 81 9.23 6.64 20.58
C TYR A 81 9.97 7.98 20.74
N GLN A 82 10.70 8.18 21.85
CA GLN A 82 11.53 9.37 22.06
C GLN A 82 12.63 9.53 20.99
N ARG A 83 13.18 8.42 20.50
CA ARG A 83 14.10 8.44 19.36
C ARG A 83 13.39 8.89 18.09
N ALA A 84 12.18 8.39 17.82
CA ALA A 84 11.40 8.79 16.66
C ALA A 84 11.10 10.30 16.68
N LEU A 85 10.65 10.84 17.82
CA LEU A 85 10.42 12.29 17.99
C LEU A 85 11.65 13.10 17.61
N ARG A 86 12.85 12.71 18.09
CA ARG A 86 14.12 13.37 17.74
C ARG A 86 14.47 13.28 16.25
N VAL A 87 14.20 12.14 15.63
CA VAL A 87 14.48 11.92 14.21
C VAL A 87 13.57 12.80 13.34
N PHE A 88 12.27 12.82 13.63
CA PHE A 88 11.29 13.57 12.84
C PHE A 88 11.25 15.07 13.15
N ALA A 89 11.76 15.53 14.30
CA ALA A 89 11.91 16.95 14.62
C ALA A 89 12.76 17.75 13.61
N ARG A 90 13.49 17.08 12.72
CA ARG A 90 14.20 17.69 11.58
C ARG A 90 13.26 18.18 10.47
N LEU A 91 12.01 17.73 10.44
CA LEU A 91 11.02 18.14 9.45
C LEU A 91 10.52 19.55 9.78
N PRO A 92 10.61 20.52 8.84
CA PRO A 92 10.09 21.87 9.02
C PRO A 92 8.56 21.95 8.95
N GLN A 93 7.90 20.96 8.35
CA GLN A 93 6.43 20.90 8.27
C GLN A 93 5.82 20.60 9.64
N SER A 94 4.54 20.96 9.80
CA SER A 94 3.75 20.41 10.91
C SER A 94 3.74 18.89 10.77
N HIS A 95 4.07 18.19 11.86
CA HIS A 95 4.08 16.75 11.88
C HIS A 95 3.66 16.23 13.25
N GLN A 96 3.15 15.00 13.28
CA GLN A 96 2.80 14.29 14.51
C GLN A 96 3.28 12.84 14.44
N VAL A 97 3.85 12.34 15.53
CA VAL A 97 4.29 10.95 15.67
C VAL A 97 3.36 10.22 16.62
N ILE A 98 2.60 9.27 16.09
CA ILE A 98 1.70 8.41 16.86
C ILE A 98 2.49 7.23 17.42
N TRP A 99 2.53 7.08 18.74
CA TRP A 99 3.06 5.89 19.38
C TRP A 99 1.98 4.80 19.41
N ASN A 100 1.90 3.98 18.37
CA ASN A 100 0.81 3.00 18.26
C ASN A 100 0.83 1.99 19.41
N ASP A 101 2.01 1.56 19.87
CA ASP A 101 2.19 0.69 21.04
C ASP A 101 2.13 1.42 22.39
N GLY A 102 1.94 2.74 22.39
CA GLY A 102 1.89 3.58 23.58
C GLY A 102 0.68 3.25 24.46
N PRO A 103 0.79 3.38 25.80
CA PRO A 103 -0.29 3.04 26.71
C PRO A 103 -1.61 3.75 26.41
N ARG A 104 -1.57 5.04 26.01
CA ARG A 104 -2.77 5.84 25.70
C ARG A 104 -3.50 5.31 24.46
N ILE A 105 -2.76 5.05 23.38
CA ILE A 105 -3.31 4.50 22.14
C ILE A 105 -3.84 3.08 22.36
N GLN A 106 -3.09 2.22 23.07
CA GLN A 106 -3.54 0.86 23.37
C GLN A 106 -4.82 0.86 24.22
N GLN A 107 -4.95 1.74 25.22
CA GLN A 107 -6.17 1.84 26.02
C GLN A 107 -7.40 2.23 25.16
N LEU A 108 -7.24 3.14 24.21
CA LEU A 108 -8.30 3.49 23.26
C LEU A 108 -8.66 2.30 22.38
N LEU A 109 -7.65 1.63 21.80
CA LEU A 109 -7.86 0.46 20.95
C LEU A 109 -8.53 -0.69 21.71
N ASP A 110 -8.14 -0.96 22.95
CA ASP A 110 -8.73 -2.02 23.77
C ASP A 110 -10.21 -1.75 24.06
N THR A 111 -10.57 -0.49 24.34
CA THR A 111 -11.98 -0.09 24.50
C THR A 111 -12.78 -0.39 23.23
N LEU A 112 -12.24 -0.01 22.06
CA LEU A 112 -12.91 -0.22 20.79
C LEU A 112 -12.96 -1.70 20.36
N ARG A 113 -11.91 -2.48 20.66
CA ARG A 113 -11.82 -3.91 20.32
C ARG A 113 -12.91 -4.72 21.03
N LEU A 114 -13.26 -4.37 22.27
CA LEU A 114 -14.35 -5.03 23.01
C LEU A 114 -15.70 -4.97 22.29
N GLU A 115 -15.91 -3.95 21.46
CA GLU A 115 -17.13 -3.77 20.66
C GLU A 115 -16.95 -4.12 19.18
N GLY A 116 -15.78 -4.65 18.79
CA GLY A 116 -15.48 -4.90 17.38
C GLY A 116 -15.27 -3.63 16.54
N LEU A 117 -15.07 -2.47 17.19
CA LEU A 117 -14.91 -1.16 16.56
C LEU A 117 -13.44 -0.74 16.35
N ALA A 118 -12.52 -1.70 16.39
CA ALA A 118 -11.12 -1.48 16.05
C ALA A 118 -10.51 -2.71 15.34
N PRO A 119 -9.40 -2.53 14.60
CA PRO A 119 -8.64 -3.63 14.02
C PRO A 119 -8.20 -4.62 15.12
N GLN A 120 -8.51 -5.89 14.92
CA GLN A 120 -8.26 -6.97 15.88
C GLN A 120 -6.83 -7.47 15.84
N GLU A 121 -6.21 -7.45 14.66
CA GLU A 121 -4.83 -7.88 14.47
C GLU A 121 -3.89 -6.68 14.29
N ARG A 122 -2.62 -6.89 14.65
CA ARG A 122 -1.56 -5.92 14.42
C ARG A 122 -1.05 -6.01 12.99
N GLY A 123 -0.74 -4.86 12.39
CA GLY A 123 -0.10 -4.79 11.07
C GLY A 123 -0.23 -3.40 10.45
N LYS A 124 0.33 -3.24 9.24
CA LYS A 124 0.37 -1.96 8.51
C LYS A 124 -1.03 -1.36 8.32
N GLY A 125 -2.05 -2.20 8.12
CA GLY A 125 -3.44 -1.74 8.04
C GLY A 125 -3.97 -1.11 9.33
N GLN A 126 -3.61 -1.64 10.51
CA GLN A 126 -3.98 -1.02 11.80
C GLN A 126 -3.26 0.31 11.97
N ASN A 127 -1.98 0.38 11.61
CA ASN A 127 -1.21 1.60 11.66
C ASN A 127 -1.82 2.70 10.78
N LEU A 128 -2.10 2.39 9.51
CA LEU A 128 -2.78 3.30 8.60
C LEU A 128 -4.18 3.69 9.09
N TRP A 129 -4.92 2.75 9.67
CA TRP A 129 -6.24 3.03 10.26
C TRP A 129 -6.14 4.06 11.38
N ILE A 130 -5.17 3.94 12.30
CA ILE A 130 -4.94 4.94 13.36
C ILE A 130 -4.52 6.29 12.74
N CYS A 131 -3.62 6.28 11.75
CA CYS A 131 -3.20 7.48 11.04
C CYS A 131 -4.39 8.20 10.38
N PHE A 132 -5.31 7.47 9.76
CA PHE A 132 -6.53 8.03 9.18
C PHE A 132 -7.52 8.53 10.23
N GLY A 133 -7.49 7.99 11.44
CA GLY A 133 -8.23 8.55 12.58
C GLY A 133 -7.70 9.91 12.97
N LEU A 134 -6.38 10.02 13.13
CA LEU A 134 -5.73 11.31 13.42
C LEU A 134 -5.92 12.30 12.27
N LEU A 135 -5.82 11.83 11.03
CA LEU A 135 -6.15 12.61 9.84
C LEU A 135 -7.55 13.19 10.00
N GLN A 136 -8.58 12.37 10.22
CA GLN A 136 -9.96 12.86 10.38
C GLN A 136 -10.17 13.78 11.58
N ALA A 137 -9.46 13.56 12.69
CA ALA A 137 -9.54 14.43 13.87
C ALA A 137 -9.10 15.87 13.56
N ARG A 138 -8.20 16.06 12.58
CA ARG A 138 -7.78 17.39 12.09
C ARG A 138 -8.78 18.02 11.12
N SER A 139 -9.87 17.32 10.77
CA SER A 139 -10.87 17.70 9.76
C SER A 139 -10.26 18.21 8.44
N PRO A 140 -9.25 17.55 7.85
CA PRO A 140 -8.53 18.04 6.70
C PRO A 140 -9.41 17.90 5.45
N LYS A 141 -9.24 18.87 4.56
CA LYS A 141 -9.68 18.77 3.16
C LYS A 141 -8.44 18.49 2.32
N GLY A 142 -8.65 18.00 1.10
CA GLY A 142 -7.57 17.83 0.14
C GLY A 142 -7.16 16.38 -0.07
N VAL A 143 -5.85 16.17 -0.13
CA VAL A 143 -5.22 14.92 -0.56
C VAL A 143 -4.42 14.32 0.58
N VAL A 144 -4.52 13.00 0.74
CA VAL A 144 -3.60 12.23 1.56
C VAL A 144 -2.74 11.34 0.66
N ALA A 145 -1.43 11.35 0.88
CA ALA A 145 -0.47 10.43 0.27
C ALA A 145 0.07 9.47 1.33
N ILE A 146 0.39 8.24 0.93
CA ILE A 146 0.95 7.20 1.79
C ILE A 146 2.26 6.74 1.15
N HIS A 147 3.37 6.81 1.88
CA HIS A 147 4.66 6.30 1.45
C HIS A 147 5.28 5.39 2.50
N ASP A 148 6.01 4.37 2.05
CA ASP A 148 6.79 3.51 2.93
C ASP A 148 8.04 4.23 3.47
N CYS A 149 8.46 3.87 4.68
CA CYS A 149 9.61 4.47 5.35
C CYS A 149 10.95 3.76 5.02
N ASP A 150 10.94 2.80 4.10
CA ASP A 150 12.10 1.98 3.74
C ASP A 150 12.60 2.20 2.30
N ILE A 151 12.14 3.28 1.65
CA ILE A 151 12.50 3.67 0.28
C ILE A 151 13.92 4.25 0.26
N ILE A 152 14.87 3.47 -0.24
CA ILE A 152 16.29 3.83 -0.21
C ILE A 152 16.56 5.01 -1.15
N ASN A 153 15.98 5.02 -2.35
CA ASN A 153 16.17 6.05 -3.36
C ASN A 153 15.03 7.08 -3.41
N TYR A 154 14.50 7.44 -2.24
CA TYR A 154 13.43 8.43 -2.12
C TYR A 154 13.78 9.77 -2.78
N SER A 155 12.81 10.35 -3.48
CA SER A 155 12.96 11.59 -4.26
C SER A 155 11.72 12.46 -4.11
N SER A 156 11.89 13.79 -4.10
CA SER A 156 10.77 14.74 -4.04
C SER A 156 9.83 14.60 -5.25
N ARG A 157 10.40 14.25 -6.43
CA ARG A 157 9.65 13.98 -7.66
C ARG A 157 8.63 12.85 -7.48
N LEU A 158 8.97 11.81 -6.70
CA LEU A 158 8.08 10.68 -6.44
C LEU A 158 6.77 11.16 -5.81
N LEU A 159 6.88 11.94 -4.71
CA LEU A 159 5.73 12.54 -4.05
C LEU A 159 4.96 13.48 -4.97
N ALA A 160 5.67 14.37 -5.66
CA ALA A 160 5.06 15.36 -6.54
C ALA A 160 4.23 14.69 -7.66
N ARG A 161 4.76 13.64 -8.28
CA ARG A 161 4.06 12.87 -9.32
C ARG A 161 2.84 12.18 -8.74
N LEU A 162 2.97 11.53 -7.58
CA LEU A 162 1.87 10.78 -6.97
C LEU A 162 0.65 11.66 -6.65
N VAL A 163 0.87 12.87 -6.13
CA VAL A 163 -0.23 13.77 -5.72
C VAL A 163 -0.75 14.67 -6.84
N TYR A 164 0.05 14.96 -7.87
CA TYR A 164 -0.31 15.82 -9.00
C TYR A 164 -1.71 15.55 -9.60
N PRO A 165 -2.08 14.29 -9.96
CA PRO A 165 -3.39 14.02 -10.55
C PRO A 165 -4.57 14.30 -9.61
N LEU A 166 -4.34 14.50 -8.32
CA LEU A 166 -5.38 14.70 -7.31
C LEU A 166 -5.52 16.17 -6.90
N VAL A 167 -4.44 16.95 -7.01
CA VAL A 167 -4.46 18.39 -6.69
C VAL A 167 -4.77 19.27 -7.89
N HIS A 168 -4.48 18.81 -9.11
CA HIS A 168 -4.68 19.60 -10.32
C HIS A 168 -6.18 19.78 -10.63
N PRO A 169 -6.71 21.01 -10.79
CA PRO A 169 -8.16 21.25 -10.87
C PRO A 169 -8.82 20.74 -12.17
N ALA A 170 -8.04 20.52 -13.23
CA ALA A 170 -8.57 19.98 -14.49
C ALA A 170 -8.67 18.45 -14.52
N THR A 171 -8.20 17.74 -13.49
CA THR A 171 -8.32 16.28 -13.41
C THR A 171 -9.55 15.91 -12.58
N SER A 172 -10.06 14.70 -12.81
CA SER A 172 -11.21 14.14 -12.07
C SER A 172 -10.82 12.93 -11.22
N TYR A 173 -9.52 12.74 -10.97
CA TYR A 173 -9.04 11.59 -10.20
C TYR A 173 -9.26 11.82 -8.71
N VAL A 174 -9.64 10.75 -8.02
CA VAL A 174 -9.82 10.71 -6.56
C VAL A 174 -8.85 9.73 -5.90
N PHE A 175 -8.23 8.85 -6.69
CA PHE A 175 -7.23 7.88 -6.25
C PHE A 175 -6.14 7.71 -7.32
N ALA A 176 -4.88 7.72 -6.88
CA ALA A 176 -3.69 7.50 -7.69
C ALA A 176 -2.82 6.42 -7.05
N LYS A 177 -2.49 5.37 -7.80
CA LYS A 177 -1.55 4.31 -7.38
C LYS A 177 -0.19 4.53 -8.03
N GLY A 178 0.86 4.56 -7.23
CA GLY A 178 2.23 4.59 -7.73
C GLY A 178 2.59 3.28 -8.43
N TYR A 179 3.33 3.37 -9.52
CA TYR A 179 3.94 2.22 -10.15
C TYR A 179 5.41 2.53 -10.52
N TYR A 180 6.25 1.51 -10.49
CA TYR A 180 7.70 1.65 -10.68
C TYR A 180 8.36 0.30 -10.95
N ALA A 181 9.47 0.30 -11.70
CA ALA A 181 10.29 -0.89 -11.87
C ALA A 181 11.14 -1.15 -10.62
N ARG A 182 11.20 -2.43 -10.19
CA ARG A 182 11.99 -2.86 -9.03
C ARG A 182 13.26 -3.58 -9.48
N ILE A 183 14.34 -2.81 -9.59
CA ILE A 183 15.64 -3.26 -10.04
C ILE A 183 16.69 -2.75 -9.05
N SER A 184 17.50 -3.66 -8.53
CA SER A 184 18.67 -3.32 -7.70
C SER A 184 19.74 -4.39 -7.91
N GLU A 185 21.02 -4.02 -7.80
CA GLU A 185 22.16 -4.93 -7.95
C GLU A 185 22.11 -5.83 -9.21
N ASN A 186 21.59 -5.31 -10.33
CA ASN A 186 21.36 -6.04 -11.58
C ASN A 186 20.37 -7.22 -11.49
N VAL A 187 19.44 -7.21 -10.53
CA VAL A 187 18.43 -8.27 -10.33
C VAL A 187 17.02 -7.69 -10.46
N LEU A 188 16.11 -8.48 -11.07
CA LEU A 188 14.67 -8.18 -11.09
C LEU A 188 13.98 -8.62 -9.79
N TYR A 189 13.46 -7.66 -9.03
CA TYR A 189 12.72 -7.93 -7.80
C TYR A 189 11.20 -8.04 -8.04
N GLY A 190 10.43 -8.14 -6.96
CA GLY A 190 8.96 -8.18 -7.03
C GLY A 190 8.37 -9.56 -7.33
N ARG A 191 8.99 -10.65 -6.84
CA ARG A 191 8.51 -12.03 -7.05
C ARG A 191 7.02 -12.21 -6.78
N VAL A 192 6.48 -11.58 -5.73
CA VAL A 192 5.05 -11.70 -5.38
C VAL A 192 4.17 -11.03 -6.44
N SER A 193 4.53 -9.86 -6.95
CA SER A 193 3.80 -9.25 -8.07
C SER A 193 3.96 -10.07 -9.36
N ARG A 194 5.21 -10.35 -9.75
CA ARG A 194 5.58 -10.98 -11.03
C ARG A 194 5.12 -12.43 -11.15
N LEU A 195 5.37 -13.23 -10.11
CA LEU A 195 5.21 -14.69 -10.12
C LEU A 195 3.95 -15.14 -9.37
N PHE A 196 3.28 -14.27 -8.59
CA PHE A 196 2.05 -14.65 -7.90
C PHE A 196 0.83 -13.85 -8.38
N VAL A 197 0.78 -12.54 -8.14
CA VAL A 197 -0.42 -11.74 -8.39
C VAL A 197 -0.79 -11.68 -9.87
N THR A 198 0.15 -11.34 -10.77
CA THR A 198 -0.16 -11.27 -12.19
C THR A 198 -0.61 -12.63 -12.77
N PRO A 199 0.09 -13.76 -12.51
CA PRO A 199 -0.40 -15.06 -12.96
C PRO A 199 -1.73 -15.47 -12.31
N LEU A 200 -1.96 -15.13 -11.03
CA LEU A 200 -3.22 -15.41 -10.32
C LEU A 200 -4.40 -14.69 -10.97
N LEU A 201 -4.29 -13.37 -11.19
CA LEU A 201 -5.35 -12.57 -11.81
C LEU A 201 -5.66 -13.08 -13.22
N ARG A 202 -4.63 -13.41 -14.01
CA ARG A 202 -4.81 -14.02 -15.34
C ARG A 202 -5.42 -15.41 -15.29
N ALA A 203 -5.06 -16.23 -14.31
CA ALA A 203 -5.65 -17.56 -14.10
C ALA A 203 -7.14 -17.46 -13.73
N LEU A 204 -7.50 -16.51 -12.87
CA LEU A 204 -8.89 -16.20 -12.50
C LEU A 204 -9.67 -15.71 -13.73
N LYS A 205 -9.14 -14.74 -14.49
CA LYS A 205 -9.77 -14.24 -15.73
C LYS A 205 -9.98 -15.34 -16.77
N ARG A 206 -9.07 -16.32 -16.85
CA ARG A 206 -9.17 -17.45 -17.77
C ARG A 206 -10.21 -18.49 -17.31
N SER A 207 -10.37 -18.66 -16.00
CA SER A 207 -11.14 -19.77 -15.42
C SER A 207 -12.57 -19.37 -15.00
N LEU A 208 -12.84 -18.08 -14.86
CA LEU A 208 -14.12 -17.54 -14.40
C LEU A 208 -14.83 -16.74 -15.51
N PRO A 209 -16.14 -16.48 -15.38
CA PRO A 209 -16.84 -15.56 -16.27
C PRO A 209 -16.17 -14.16 -16.31
N PRO A 210 -16.40 -13.38 -17.38
CA PRO A 210 -15.88 -12.02 -17.47
C PRO A 210 -16.21 -11.18 -16.22
N SER A 211 -15.20 -10.52 -15.66
CA SER A 211 -15.31 -9.79 -14.40
C SER A 211 -14.62 -8.44 -14.50
N ARG A 212 -15.40 -7.36 -14.38
CA ARG A 212 -14.88 -5.98 -14.37
C ARG A 212 -13.91 -5.75 -13.21
N TYR A 213 -14.11 -6.44 -12.09
CA TYR A 213 -13.23 -6.37 -10.93
C TYR A 213 -11.86 -7.01 -11.24
N LEU A 214 -11.84 -8.16 -11.92
CA LEU A 214 -10.56 -8.74 -12.35
C LEU A 214 -9.89 -7.90 -13.43
N ASP A 215 -10.64 -7.34 -14.36
CA ASP A 215 -10.09 -6.40 -15.36
C ASP A 215 -9.50 -5.15 -14.70
N TYR A 216 -10.14 -4.64 -13.66
CA TYR A 216 -9.65 -3.53 -12.86
C TYR A 216 -8.33 -3.88 -12.16
N LEU A 217 -8.27 -4.98 -11.40
CA LEU A 217 -7.05 -5.38 -10.70
C LEU A 217 -5.89 -5.68 -11.66
N ASP A 218 -6.17 -6.38 -12.77
CA ASP A 218 -5.19 -6.72 -13.81
C ASP A 218 -4.77 -5.50 -14.65
N SER A 219 -5.44 -4.35 -14.52
CA SER A 219 -5.02 -3.10 -15.16
C SER A 219 -3.84 -2.44 -14.44
N PHE A 220 -3.64 -2.70 -13.14
CA PHE A 220 -2.51 -2.12 -12.39
C PHE A 220 -1.23 -2.87 -12.70
N ARG A 221 -0.16 -2.14 -13.04
CA ARG A 221 1.16 -2.71 -13.28
C ARG A 221 1.77 -3.29 -12.00
N TYR A 222 1.58 -2.60 -10.87
CA TYR A 222 2.10 -2.99 -9.56
C TYR A 222 1.00 -2.84 -8.49
N PRO A 223 0.01 -3.76 -8.44
CA PRO A 223 -1.12 -3.66 -7.51
C PRO A 223 -0.70 -3.68 -6.03
N LEU A 224 0.49 -4.22 -5.73
CA LEU A 224 1.07 -4.31 -4.39
C LEU A 224 2.01 -3.15 -4.02
N ALA A 225 2.11 -2.09 -4.83
CA ALA A 225 2.89 -0.92 -4.45
C ALA A 225 2.30 -0.27 -3.18
N GLY A 226 3.13 0.09 -2.19
CA GLY A 226 2.65 0.77 -0.98
C GLY A 226 2.18 2.20 -1.28
N GLU A 227 2.76 2.81 -2.30
CA GLU A 227 2.65 4.22 -2.62
C GLU A 227 1.32 4.50 -3.31
N CYS A 228 0.45 5.23 -2.63
CA CYS A 228 -0.80 5.72 -3.19
C CYS A 228 -1.16 7.08 -2.62
N ALA A 229 -1.97 7.83 -3.36
CA ALA A 229 -2.59 9.04 -2.88
C ALA A 229 -4.07 9.03 -3.21
N MET A 230 -4.85 9.75 -2.41
CA MET A 230 -6.29 9.83 -2.57
C MET A 230 -6.85 11.10 -1.95
N HIS A 231 -8.06 11.49 -2.32
CA HIS A 231 -8.78 12.51 -1.58
C HIS A 231 -9.10 12.03 -0.16
N VAL A 232 -9.08 12.94 0.81
CA VAL A 232 -9.39 12.60 2.22
C VAL A 232 -10.75 11.89 2.35
N ASP A 233 -11.74 12.29 1.54
CA ASP A 233 -13.06 11.66 1.52
C ASP A 233 -13.03 10.18 1.09
N VAL A 234 -12.07 9.80 0.25
CA VAL A 234 -11.83 8.39 -0.10
C VAL A 234 -11.24 7.67 1.10
N ALA A 235 -10.17 8.22 1.69
CA ALA A 235 -9.50 7.62 2.86
C ALA A 235 -10.44 7.40 4.05
N ARG A 236 -11.39 8.31 4.28
CA ARG A 236 -12.40 8.23 5.34
C ARG A 236 -13.34 7.02 5.21
N ARG A 237 -13.56 6.52 3.99
CA ARG A 237 -14.46 5.40 3.69
C ARG A 237 -13.73 4.07 3.45
N LEU A 238 -12.40 4.06 3.52
CA LEU A 238 -11.63 2.84 3.29
C LEU A 238 -11.73 1.89 4.47
N HIS A 239 -12.25 0.69 4.19
CA HIS A 239 -12.01 -0.46 5.03
C HIS A 239 -10.64 -1.05 4.69
N LEU A 240 -9.74 -1.11 5.66
CA LEU A 240 -8.41 -1.67 5.48
C LEU A 240 -8.38 -3.14 5.91
N THR A 241 -7.36 -3.86 5.46
CA THR A 241 -6.98 -5.18 6.02
C THR A 241 -5.64 -5.04 6.73
N THR A 242 -5.47 -5.74 7.84
CA THR A 242 -4.25 -5.65 8.67
C THR A 242 -3.09 -6.51 8.15
N ASP A 243 -3.40 -7.46 7.27
CA ASP A 243 -2.46 -8.41 6.69
C ASP A 243 -1.89 -7.95 5.33
N TRP A 244 -1.19 -8.85 4.62
CA TRP A 244 -0.57 -8.58 3.32
C TRP A 244 -1.56 -8.40 2.16
N GLY A 245 -2.85 -8.55 2.42
CA GLY A 245 -3.91 -8.20 1.48
C GLY A 245 -4.23 -6.70 1.44
N LEU A 246 -3.56 -5.86 2.25
CA LEU A 246 -3.83 -4.43 2.40
C LEU A 246 -3.91 -3.68 1.07
N GLU A 247 -2.90 -3.82 0.22
CA GLU A 247 -2.83 -3.06 -1.03
C GLU A 247 -3.93 -3.49 -2.01
N VAL A 248 -4.20 -4.80 -2.11
CA VAL A 248 -5.30 -5.33 -2.94
C VAL A 248 -6.66 -4.96 -2.35
N GLY A 249 -6.83 -5.06 -1.03
CA GLY A 249 -8.05 -4.69 -0.33
C GLY A 249 -8.37 -3.21 -0.50
N THR A 250 -7.35 -2.35 -0.43
CA THR A 250 -7.49 -0.92 -0.77
C THR A 250 -8.00 -0.72 -2.18
N LEU A 251 -7.43 -1.42 -3.17
CA LEU A 251 -7.91 -1.34 -4.56
C LEU A 251 -9.36 -1.80 -4.68
N SER A 252 -9.77 -2.84 -3.96
CA SER A 252 -11.14 -3.37 -3.93
C SER A 252 -12.14 -2.38 -3.34
N GLU A 253 -11.80 -1.71 -2.25
CA GLU A 253 -12.67 -0.67 -1.66
C GLU A 253 -12.80 0.53 -2.60
N VAL A 254 -11.71 0.98 -3.21
CA VAL A 254 -11.75 2.07 -4.19
C VAL A 254 -12.61 1.68 -5.40
N PHE A 255 -12.53 0.43 -5.87
CA PHE A 255 -13.37 -0.07 -6.97
C PHE A 255 -14.87 -0.12 -6.61
N ARG A 256 -15.21 -0.42 -5.35
CA ARG A 256 -16.59 -0.46 -4.88
C ARG A 256 -17.26 0.91 -4.98
N ASP A 257 -16.54 1.96 -4.59
CA ASP A 257 -17.11 3.29 -4.38
C ASP A 257 -16.90 4.25 -5.56
N HIS A 258 -15.96 3.95 -6.46
CA HIS A 258 -15.55 4.88 -7.50
C HIS A 258 -15.50 4.29 -8.90
N SER A 259 -15.81 5.13 -9.89
CA SER A 259 -15.65 4.78 -11.30
C SER A 259 -14.17 4.66 -11.65
N THR A 260 -13.83 3.71 -12.52
CA THR A 260 -12.47 3.56 -13.07
C THR A 260 -11.94 4.81 -13.80
N ARG A 261 -12.83 5.73 -14.21
CA ARG A 261 -12.45 7.03 -14.80
C ARG A 261 -11.87 8.01 -13.77
N GLN A 262 -12.12 7.78 -12.49
CA GLN A 262 -11.62 8.59 -11.37
C GLN A 262 -10.40 7.95 -10.70
N ILE A 263 -9.89 6.86 -11.27
CA ILE A 263 -8.78 6.09 -10.74
C ILE A 263 -7.66 6.10 -11.79
N CYS A 264 -6.45 6.40 -11.34
CA CYS A 264 -5.25 6.29 -12.16
C CYS A 264 -4.15 5.50 -11.47
N GLN A 265 -3.23 5.02 -12.29
CA GLN A 265 -1.90 4.64 -11.85
C GLN A 265 -0.90 5.61 -12.48
N ILE A 266 0.15 5.94 -11.76
CA ILE A 266 1.14 6.92 -12.18
C ILE A 266 2.54 6.38 -11.97
N ASP A 267 3.38 6.57 -12.99
CA ASP A 267 4.81 6.31 -12.89
C ASP A 267 5.37 7.24 -11.83
N ILE A 268 6.11 6.75 -10.84
CA ILE A 268 6.65 7.62 -9.78
C ILE A 268 8.16 7.54 -9.64
N ALA A 269 8.81 6.56 -10.28
CA ALA A 269 10.26 6.39 -10.20
C ALA A 269 10.80 5.49 -11.32
N ASP A 270 11.97 5.87 -11.87
CA ASP A 270 12.69 5.07 -12.88
C ASP A 270 13.12 3.71 -12.30
N THR A 271 13.76 3.74 -11.15
CA THR A 271 14.07 2.57 -10.33
C THR A 271 13.54 2.79 -8.93
N TYR A 272 13.14 1.70 -8.29
CA TYR A 272 12.64 1.73 -6.92
C TYR A 272 13.36 0.68 -6.09
N ASP A 273 14.15 1.16 -5.12
CA ASP A 273 14.92 0.33 -4.23
C ASP A 273 14.41 0.47 -2.79
N HIS A 274 14.13 -0.66 -2.16
CA HIS A 274 13.72 -0.73 -0.76
C HIS A 274 14.56 -1.78 -0.04
N LYS A 275 14.46 -1.85 1.28
CA LYS A 275 15.18 -2.87 2.07
C LYS A 275 14.80 -4.27 1.59
N HIS A 276 15.66 -4.91 0.80
CA HIS A 276 15.48 -6.31 0.44
C HIS A 276 15.49 -7.11 1.74
N GLN A 277 14.41 -7.82 2.02
CA GLN A 277 14.44 -8.84 3.06
C GLN A 277 15.48 -9.86 2.61
N SER A 278 16.69 -9.74 3.17
CA SER A 278 17.74 -10.74 3.04
C SER A 278 17.10 -12.07 3.43
N LEU A 279 17.16 -13.04 2.51
CA LEU A 279 16.71 -14.42 2.69
C LEU A 279 17.38 -14.99 3.95
N GLY A 280 16.79 -14.71 5.11
CA GLY A 280 17.34 -15.06 6.41
C GLY A 280 17.26 -16.57 6.61
N LYS A 281 18.16 -17.08 7.44
CA LYS A 281 18.43 -18.52 7.72
C LYS A 281 17.25 -19.34 8.26
N SER A 282 16.03 -18.80 8.28
CA SER A 282 14.76 -19.47 8.57
C SER A 282 13.86 -19.36 7.34
N SER A 283 13.55 -20.50 6.70
CA SER A 283 12.88 -20.65 5.39
C SER A 283 12.15 -19.39 4.89
N PRO A 284 12.78 -18.59 4.00
CA PRO A 284 12.18 -17.42 3.35
C PRO A 284 10.86 -17.73 2.66
N ASP A 285 10.66 -18.99 2.27
CA ASP A 285 9.44 -19.50 1.68
C ASP A 285 8.25 -19.40 2.63
N ALA A 286 8.46 -19.46 3.96
CA ALA A 286 7.37 -19.33 4.93
C ALA A 286 6.75 -17.92 4.94
N GLY A 287 7.58 -16.88 4.81
CA GLY A 287 7.12 -15.48 4.74
C GLY A 287 6.39 -15.19 3.44
N LEU A 288 6.96 -15.63 2.31
CA LEU A 288 6.34 -15.51 0.98
C LEU A 288 5.04 -16.32 0.88
N ASN A 289 5.00 -17.52 1.45
CA ASN A 289 3.82 -18.37 1.49
C ASN A 289 2.68 -17.72 2.28
N ARG A 290 2.97 -17.13 3.45
CA ARG A 290 1.97 -16.38 4.23
C ARG A 290 1.44 -15.19 3.43
N MET A 291 2.33 -14.40 2.84
CA MET A 291 1.96 -13.24 2.01
C MET A 291 1.05 -13.65 0.84
N ALA A 292 1.41 -14.72 0.12
CA ALA A 292 0.62 -15.21 -1.01
C ALA A 292 -0.75 -15.75 -0.58
N ARG A 293 -0.83 -16.48 0.54
CA ARG A 293 -2.12 -16.90 1.12
C ARG A 293 -2.99 -15.69 1.43
N ASP A 294 -2.41 -14.66 2.04
CA ASP A 294 -3.15 -13.48 2.44
C ASP A 294 -3.67 -12.68 1.24
N ILE A 295 -2.86 -12.55 0.19
CA ILE A 295 -3.28 -11.89 -1.04
C ILE A 295 -4.33 -12.72 -1.79
N ALA A 296 -4.18 -14.04 -1.90
CA ALA A 296 -5.19 -14.91 -2.51
C ALA A 296 -6.53 -14.77 -1.80
N MET A 297 -6.54 -14.84 -0.47
CA MET A 297 -7.77 -14.66 0.32
C MET A 297 -8.43 -13.30 0.03
N SER A 298 -7.67 -12.21 -0.01
CA SER A 298 -8.18 -10.87 -0.33
C SER A 298 -8.81 -10.80 -1.73
N VAL A 299 -8.17 -11.40 -2.75
CA VAL A 299 -8.72 -11.46 -4.12
C VAL A 299 -10.00 -12.29 -4.18
N LEU A 300 -10.02 -13.48 -3.56
CA LEU A 300 -11.19 -14.38 -3.55
C LEU A 300 -12.38 -13.74 -2.82
N GLN A 301 -12.14 -13.07 -1.69
CA GLN A 301 -13.17 -12.33 -0.96
C GLN A 301 -13.68 -11.13 -1.75
N GLY A 302 -12.80 -10.41 -2.43
CA GLY A 302 -13.20 -9.34 -3.34
C GLY A 302 -14.12 -9.85 -4.47
N LEU A 303 -13.80 -11.01 -5.06
CA LEU A 303 -14.66 -11.66 -6.05
C LEU A 303 -16.03 -12.03 -5.46
N ALA A 304 -16.04 -12.63 -4.27
CA ALA A 304 -17.27 -13.02 -3.57
C ALA A 304 -18.15 -11.81 -3.24
N ALA A 305 -17.55 -10.70 -2.79
CA ALA A 305 -18.24 -9.44 -2.54
C ALA A 305 -18.84 -8.83 -3.83
N GLN A 306 -18.32 -9.19 -5.00
CA GLN A 306 -18.88 -8.84 -6.31
C GLN A 306 -19.90 -9.89 -6.83
N GLY A 307 -20.30 -10.85 -5.99
CA GLY A 307 -21.31 -11.85 -6.29
C GLY A 307 -20.80 -13.09 -7.04
N GLN A 308 -19.47 -13.28 -7.15
CA GLN A 308 -18.91 -14.48 -7.76
C GLN A 308 -18.97 -15.66 -6.79
N ILE A 309 -19.54 -16.78 -7.24
CA ILE A 309 -19.56 -18.03 -6.48
C ILE A 309 -18.32 -18.83 -6.86
N LEU A 310 -17.53 -19.23 -5.86
CA LEU A 310 -16.33 -20.03 -6.04
C LEU A 310 -16.47 -21.32 -5.24
N ASP A 311 -16.26 -22.45 -5.92
CA ASP A 311 -16.26 -23.77 -5.30
C ASP A 311 -14.89 -24.45 -5.47
N LYS A 312 -14.74 -25.66 -4.90
CA LYS A 312 -13.51 -26.44 -4.98
C LYS A 312 -13.08 -26.72 -6.44
N GLY A 313 -14.03 -26.88 -7.36
CA GLY A 313 -13.75 -27.10 -8.78
C GLY A 313 -13.14 -25.87 -9.45
N HIS A 314 -13.66 -24.68 -9.14
CA HIS A 314 -13.09 -23.41 -9.59
C HIS A 314 -11.67 -23.23 -9.05
N ILE A 315 -11.46 -23.42 -7.74
CA ILE A 315 -10.12 -23.29 -7.13
C ILE A 315 -9.11 -24.23 -7.80
N ARG A 316 -9.45 -25.50 -7.98
CA ARG A 316 -8.56 -26.47 -8.65
C ARG A 316 -8.20 -26.03 -10.06
N THR A 317 -9.17 -25.52 -10.82
CA THR A 317 -8.96 -25.04 -12.19
C THR A 317 -8.04 -23.82 -12.22
N VAL A 318 -8.24 -22.87 -11.31
CA VAL A 318 -7.41 -21.67 -11.17
C VAL A 318 -5.97 -22.03 -10.80
N VAL A 319 -5.75 -22.96 -9.86
CA VAL A 319 -4.41 -23.42 -9.48
C VAL A 319 -3.67 -24.04 -10.67
N THR A 320 -4.34 -24.91 -11.45
CA THR A 320 -3.74 -25.50 -12.66
C THR A 320 -3.43 -24.44 -13.72
N ALA A 321 -4.34 -23.49 -13.95
CA ALA A 321 -4.13 -22.40 -14.89
C ALA A 321 -2.96 -21.48 -14.45
N TYR A 322 -2.89 -21.17 -13.14
CA TYR A 322 -1.82 -20.39 -12.53
C TYR A 322 -0.45 -21.02 -12.77
N GLN A 323 -0.31 -22.33 -12.51
CA GLN A 323 0.95 -23.06 -12.70
C GLN A 323 1.44 -23.01 -14.16
N ARG A 324 0.53 -22.99 -15.13
CA ARG A 324 0.92 -22.83 -16.55
C ARG A 324 1.32 -21.40 -16.87
N ILE A 325 0.51 -20.42 -16.45
CA ILE A 325 0.71 -19.01 -16.77
C ILE A 325 2.00 -18.47 -16.15
N VAL A 326 2.34 -18.89 -14.92
CA VAL A 326 3.57 -18.43 -14.26
C VAL A 326 4.82 -18.88 -15.02
N LEU A 327 4.83 -20.10 -15.57
CA LEU A 327 5.96 -20.59 -16.38
C LEU A 327 6.13 -19.78 -17.67
N ASP A 328 5.04 -19.49 -18.38
CA ASP A 328 5.09 -18.67 -19.61
C ASP A 328 5.56 -17.22 -19.30
N LEU A 329 5.18 -16.68 -18.14
CA LEU A 329 5.62 -15.37 -17.67
C LEU A 329 7.09 -15.36 -17.22
N MET A 330 7.58 -16.44 -16.60
CA MET A 330 8.99 -16.58 -16.23
C MET A 330 9.89 -16.50 -17.45
N ASP A 331 9.55 -17.19 -18.53
CA ASP A 331 10.31 -17.09 -19.79
C ASP A 331 10.29 -15.65 -20.35
N SER A 332 9.18 -14.93 -20.18
CA SER A 332 9.09 -13.51 -20.57
C SER A 332 10.02 -12.64 -19.72
N TYR A 333 10.03 -12.83 -18.39
CA TYR A 333 10.91 -12.07 -17.49
C TYR A 333 12.39 -12.40 -17.72
N GLU A 334 12.74 -13.65 -18.03
CA GLU A 334 14.12 -14.02 -18.38
C GLU A 334 14.60 -13.36 -19.66
N ASN A 335 13.76 -13.33 -20.70
CA ASN A 335 14.10 -12.63 -21.93
C ASN A 335 14.25 -11.12 -21.71
N ASP A 336 13.37 -10.54 -20.89
CA ASP A 336 13.43 -9.12 -20.52
C ASP A 336 14.67 -8.80 -19.66
N ALA A 337 15.02 -9.67 -18.71
CA ALA A 337 16.25 -9.53 -17.95
C ALA A 337 17.49 -9.65 -18.86
N ALA A 338 17.52 -10.64 -19.75
CA ALA A 338 18.66 -10.89 -20.63
C ALA A 338 18.96 -9.70 -21.55
N ILE A 339 17.94 -9.09 -22.17
CA ILE A 339 18.14 -7.93 -23.04
C ILE A 339 18.58 -6.68 -22.25
N ASN A 340 18.18 -6.57 -20.98
CA ASN A 340 18.56 -5.48 -20.08
C ASN A 340 19.85 -5.77 -19.27
N GLY A 341 20.54 -6.88 -19.52
CA GLY A 341 21.78 -7.24 -18.81
C GLY A 341 21.57 -7.57 -17.32
N LEU A 342 20.36 -7.96 -16.93
CA LEU A 342 19.99 -8.33 -15.57
C LEU A 342 20.09 -9.85 -15.37
N MET A 343 20.32 -10.25 -14.13
CA MET A 343 20.37 -11.66 -13.73
C MET A 343 19.04 -12.11 -13.11
N ILE A 344 18.63 -13.33 -13.48
CA ILE A 344 17.53 -14.05 -12.84
C ILE A 344 18.03 -15.41 -12.35
N ASP A 345 17.74 -15.72 -11.09
CA ASP A 345 17.87 -17.07 -10.55
C ASP A 345 16.63 -17.90 -10.90
N ARG A 346 16.66 -18.57 -12.07
CA ARG A 346 15.54 -19.40 -12.55
C ARG A 346 15.13 -20.47 -11.54
N SER A 347 16.10 -21.11 -10.87
CA SER A 347 15.82 -22.14 -9.88
C SER A 347 15.07 -21.57 -8.69
N GLY A 348 15.51 -20.41 -8.18
CA GLY A 348 14.82 -19.70 -7.11
C GLY A 348 13.42 -19.20 -7.51
N GLU A 349 13.24 -18.75 -8.75
CA GLU A 349 11.92 -18.34 -9.25
C GLU A 349 10.95 -19.53 -9.38
N LEU A 350 11.42 -20.70 -9.86
CA LEU A 350 10.61 -21.92 -9.93
C LEU A 350 10.21 -22.43 -8.54
N SER A 351 11.14 -22.38 -7.58
CA SER A 351 10.87 -22.72 -6.19
C SER A 351 9.79 -21.81 -5.60
N ALA A 352 9.93 -20.49 -5.80
CA ALA A 352 8.95 -19.52 -5.33
C ALA A 352 7.55 -19.74 -5.98
N ALA A 353 7.50 -19.99 -7.29
CA ALA A 353 6.24 -20.26 -7.99
C ALA A 353 5.54 -21.53 -7.46
N SER A 354 6.30 -22.55 -7.08
CA SER A 354 5.76 -23.78 -6.47
C SER A 354 5.16 -23.50 -5.08
N VAL A 355 5.88 -22.75 -4.24
CA VAL A 355 5.40 -22.30 -2.92
C VAL A 355 4.13 -21.45 -3.05
N PHE A 356 4.04 -20.60 -4.07
CA PHE A 356 2.87 -19.80 -4.36
C PHE A 356 1.67 -20.61 -4.85
N ALA A 357 1.88 -21.66 -5.63
CA ALA A 357 0.81 -22.58 -6.04
C ALA A 357 0.21 -23.30 -4.82
N GLU A 358 1.05 -23.76 -3.89
CA GLU A 358 0.61 -24.37 -2.63
C GLU A 358 -0.17 -23.37 -1.76
N ALA A 359 0.34 -22.15 -1.63
CA ALA A 359 -0.33 -21.06 -0.93
C ALA A 359 -1.71 -20.76 -1.51
N LEU A 360 -1.83 -20.70 -2.84
CA LEU A 360 -3.11 -20.49 -3.53
C LEU A 360 -4.10 -21.63 -3.28
N ASN A 361 -3.64 -22.86 -3.37
CA ASN A 361 -4.47 -24.04 -3.13
C ASN A 361 -5.00 -24.06 -1.69
N GLU A 362 -4.14 -23.77 -0.71
CA GLU A 362 -4.52 -23.71 0.69
C GLU A 362 -5.48 -22.55 0.99
N ALA A 363 -5.20 -21.35 0.46
CA ALA A 363 -6.10 -20.21 0.59
C ALA A 363 -7.48 -20.50 -0.03
N GLY A 364 -7.51 -21.07 -1.23
CA GLY A 364 -8.76 -21.43 -1.90
C GLY A 364 -9.54 -22.52 -1.17
N ARG A 365 -8.85 -23.53 -0.62
CA ARG A 365 -9.48 -24.56 0.22
C ARG A 365 -10.12 -23.94 1.45
N ARG A 366 -9.39 -23.11 2.19
CA ARG A 366 -9.89 -22.41 3.38
C ARG A 366 -11.05 -21.49 3.05
N PHE A 367 -10.98 -20.73 1.95
CA PHE A 367 -12.06 -19.87 1.49
C PHE A 367 -13.38 -20.63 1.24
N VAL A 368 -13.31 -21.85 0.71
CA VAL A 368 -14.50 -22.66 0.39
C VAL A 368 -15.00 -23.49 1.59
N GLU A 369 -14.09 -23.96 2.45
CA GLU A 369 -14.42 -24.87 3.56
C GLU A 369 -14.71 -24.17 4.88
N GLU A 370 -14.00 -23.08 5.15
CA GLU A 370 -14.20 -22.26 6.33
C GLU A 370 -15.08 -21.08 5.88
N ASP A 371 -16.08 -20.68 6.66
CA ASP A 371 -16.82 -19.44 6.46
C ASP A 371 -15.91 -18.25 6.84
N CYS A 372 -14.78 -18.17 6.14
CA CYS A 372 -13.64 -17.31 6.41
C CYS A 372 -13.94 -15.93 5.86
N HIS A 373 -14.79 -15.20 6.57
CA HIS A 373 -14.91 -13.76 6.38
C HIS A 373 -13.71 -13.10 7.07
N ARG A 374 -12.89 -12.38 6.30
CA ARG A 374 -11.90 -11.48 6.92
C ARG A 374 -12.63 -10.29 7.50
N THR A 375 -12.26 -9.95 8.73
CA THR A 375 -12.74 -8.73 9.36
C THR A 375 -12.03 -7.55 8.73
N LEU A 376 -12.73 -6.86 7.85
CA LEU A 376 -12.38 -5.53 7.41
C LEU A 376 -12.32 -4.59 8.63
N THR A 377 -11.38 -3.65 8.66
CA THR A 377 -11.37 -2.64 9.73
C THR A 377 -12.63 -1.79 9.64
N PRO A 378 -13.32 -1.49 10.76
CA PRO A 378 -14.44 -0.55 10.73
C PRO A 378 -13.97 0.81 10.24
N ILE A 379 -14.78 1.57 9.54
CA ILE A 379 -14.42 2.94 9.20
C ILE A 379 -14.63 3.85 10.41
N TRP A 380 -13.86 4.93 10.53
CA TRP A 380 -13.98 5.86 11.66
C TRP A 380 -15.39 6.48 11.80
N ASP A 381 -16.14 6.58 10.70
CA ASP A 381 -17.55 6.99 10.73
C ASP A 381 -18.43 6.02 11.52
N GLU A 382 -18.16 4.71 11.47
CA GLU A 382 -18.85 3.71 12.27
C GLU A 382 -18.47 3.82 13.74
N VAL A 383 -17.17 4.00 14.02
CA VAL A 383 -16.67 4.20 15.38
C VAL A 383 -17.28 5.45 16.02
N MET A 384 -17.34 6.56 15.28
CA MET A 384 -17.91 7.82 15.77
C MET A 384 -19.42 7.75 16.06
N ARG A 385 -20.16 6.84 15.43
CA ARG A 385 -21.58 6.63 15.77
C ARG A 385 -21.75 6.08 17.18
N SER A 386 -20.84 5.21 17.62
CA SER A 386 -20.85 4.65 18.97
C SER A 386 -20.10 5.54 19.98
N TYR A 387 -19.01 6.19 19.54
CA TYR A 387 -18.14 7.04 20.35
C TYR A 387 -17.92 8.41 19.68
N PRO A 388 -18.86 9.37 19.82
CA PRO A 388 -18.79 10.65 19.10
C PRO A 388 -17.53 11.50 19.38
N ASP A 389 -16.88 11.31 20.53
CA ASP A 389 -15.68 12.02 20.95
C ASP A 389 -14.36 11.27 20.66
N ILE A 390 -14.43 10.09 20.01
CA ILE A 390 -13.26 9.21 19.86
C ILE A 390 -12.10 9.84 19.11
N LEU A 391 -12.38 10.64 18.07
CA LEU A 391 -11.34 11.33 17.30
C LEU A 391 -10.65 12.42 18.13
N VAL A 392 -11.41 13.10 18.99
CA VAL A 392 -10.86 14.09 19.94
C VAL A 392 -9.98 13.38 20.97
N ARG A 393 -10.44 12.24 21.50
CA ARG A 393 -9.66 11.41 22.42
C ARG A 393 -8.38 10.89 21.78
N LEU A 394 -8.42 10.45 20.53
CA LEU A 394 -7.25 10.02 19.77
C LEU A 394 -6.25 11.18 19.60
N ALA A 395 -6.71 12.34 19.15
CA ALA A 395 -5.86 13.52 19.00
C ALA A 395 -5.24 13.96 20.34
N ASN A 396 -6.02 13.94 21.42
CA ASN A 396 -5.53 14.25 22.76
C ASN A 396 -4.48 13.24 23.23
N ALA A 397 -4.70 11.93 23.02
CA ALA A 397 -3.73 10.90 23.37
C ALA A 397 -2.38 11.13 22.69
N VAL A 398 -2.40 11.42 21.37
CA VAL A 398 -1.18 11.75 20.61
C VAL A 398 -0.51 13.01 21.16
N ASN A 399 -1.28 14.08 21.37
CA ASN A 399 -0.75 15.35 21.89
C ASN A 399 -0.18 15.22 23.31
N GLU A 400 -0.75 14.36 24.16
CA GLU A 400 -0.26 14.10 25.51
C GLU A 400 1.02 13.28 25.50
N ASP A 401 1.12 12.25 24.65
CA ASP A 401 2.35 11.48 24.46
C ASP A 401 3.49 12.39 23.95
N GLU A 402 3.20 13.26 22.96
CA GLU A 402 4.18 14.23 22.46
C GLU A 402 4.59 15.25 23.53
N LYS A 403 3.68 15.71 24.41
CA LYS A 403 4.02 16.64 25.50
C LYS A 403 4.83 15.98 26.61
N GLU A 404 4.54 14.72 26.93
CA GLU A 404 5.19 13.99 28.01
C GLU A 404 6.58 13.49 27.62
N PHE A 405 6.74 13.04 26.36
CA PHE A 405 7.96 12.40 25.88
C PHE A 405 8.73 13.23 24.85
N GLY A 406 8.16 14.35 24.39
CA GLY A 406 8.84 15.34 23.56
C GLY A 406 9.98 16.06 24.29
N LEU A 407 10.86 16.68 23.50
CA LEU A 407 12.00 17.45 23.99
C LEU A 407 11.62 18.86 24.44
#